data_AF-A0A258N7P0-F1
#
_entry.id   AF-A0A258N7P0-F1
#
_cell.length_a   1.000
_cell.length_b   1.000
_cell.length_c   1.000
_cell.angle_alpha   90.00
_cell.angle_beta   90.00
_cell.angle_gamma   90.00
#
_symmetry.space_group_name_H-M   'P 1'
#
loop_
_entity.id
_entity.type
_entity.pdbx_description
1 polymer ?
#
loop_
_entity_poly.entity_id
_entity_poly.type
_entity_poly.pdbx_seq_one_letter_code
_entity_poly.pdbx_strand_id
1 'polypeptide(L)'
;MTSQLVLTMGREALTLLLMIAMPVLSVVMAVGLLVSIFQAVTQIQEATLAFVPKLIAAMVVFAVAGPWMISTLVDYIRRTIESIPSVIG
;
A
#
# COMPACT_ATOMS: atom_id res chain seq x y z
N MET A 1 24.73 -3.83 18.21
CA MET A 1 23.67 -4.18 17.23
C MET A 1 23.77 -5.66 16.85
N THR A 2 22.82 -6.48 17.28
CA THR A 2 22.78 -7.92 16.94
C THR A 2 22.08 -8.11 15.59
N SER A 3 22.48 -9.13 14.82
CA SER A 3 21.83 -9.45 13.53
C SER A 3 20.33 -9.71 13.66
N GLN A 4 19.91 -10.22 14.82
CA GLN A 4 18.50 -10.47 15.14
C GLN A 4 17.68 -9.17 15.27
N LEU A 5 18.26 -8.08 15.78
CA LEU A 5 17.59 -6.78 15.86
C LEU A 5 17.31 -6.22 14.46
N VAL A 6 18.29 -6.28 13.57
CA VAL A 6 18.17 -5.80 12.18
C VAL A 6 17.09 -6.59 11.43
N LEU A 7 17.07 -7.92 11.57
CA LEU A 7 16.05 -8.78 10.96
C LEU A 7 14.64 -8.47 11.50
N THR A 8 14.52 -8.20 12.80
CA THR A 8 13.23 -7.88 13.42
C THR A 8 12.70 -6.53 12.92
N MET A 9 13.55 -5.50 12.89
CA MET A 9 13.19 -4.19 12.33
C MET A 9 12.80 -4.28 10.85
N GLY A 10 13.56 -5.04 10.04
CA GLY A 10 13.24 -5.25 8.64
C GLY A 10 11.89 -5.95 8.44
N ARG A 11 11.59 -6.98 9.24
CA ARG A 11 10.29 -7.65 9.21
C ARG A 11 9.14 -6.70 9.57
N GLU A 12 9.32 -5.88 10.60
CA GLU A 12 8.30 -4.93 11.05
C GLU A 12 8.03 -3.86 9.97
N ALA A 13 9.09 -3.32 9.36
CA ALA A 13 9.01 -2.40 8.24
C ALA A 13 8.20 -2.99 7.07
N LEU A 14 8.55 -4.21 6.64
CA LEU A 14 7.87 -4.89 5.53
C LEU A 14 6.41 -5.20 5.85
N THR A 15 6.11 -5.61 7.08
CA THR A 15 4.74 -5.90 7.52
C THR A 15 3.89 -4.64 7.49
N LEU A 16 4.43 -3.51 7.93
CA LEU A 16 3.75 -2.22 7.88
C LEU A 16 3.55 -1.75 6.43
N LEU A 17 4.56 -1.90 5.58
CA LEU A 17 4.46 -1.58 4.15
C LEU A 17 3.32 -2.35 3.48
N LEU A 18 3.24 -3.66 3.74
CA LEU A 18 2.15 -4.50 3.27
C LEU A 18 0.81 -4.02 3.81
N MET A 19 0.69 -3.75 5.11
CA MET A 19 -0.55 -3.29 5.73
C MET A 19 -1.06 -1.98 5.11
N ILE A 20 -0.16 -1.04 4.82
CA ILE A 20 -0.49 0.25 4.20
C ILE A 20 -0.85 0.09 2.71
N ALA A 21 -0.18 -0.81 1.99
CA ALA A 21 -0.42 -1.03 0.57
C ALA A 21 -1.70 -1.85 0.28
N MET A 22 -2.10 -2.72 1.21
CA MET A 22 -3.24 -3.64 1.05
C MET A 22 -4.54 -2.96 0.59
N PRO A 23 -5.04 -1.87 1.21
CA PRO A 23 -6.32 -1.27 0.82
C PRO A 23 -6.33 -0.80 -0.63
N VAL A 24 -5.25 -0.16 -1.07
CA VAL A 24 -5.10 0.35 -2.45
C VAL A 24 -4.99 -0.81 -3.42
N LEU A 25 -4.14 -1.79 -3.12
CA LEU A 25 -3.93 -2.97 -3.96
C LEU A 25 -5.24 -3.76 -4.13
N SER A 26 -5.95 -4.05 -3.03
CA SER A 26 -7.19 -4.83 -3.08
C SER A 26 -8.23 -4.18 -3.99
N VAL A 27 -8.43 -2.87 -3.88
CA VAL A 27 -9.42 -2.16 -4.69
C VAL A 27 -8.97 -2.05 -6.15
N VAL A 28 -7.72 -1.67 -6.41
CA VAL A 28 -7.20 -1.56 -7.79
C VAL A 28 -7.21 -2.91 -8.49
N MET A 29 -6.88 -3.99 -7.79
CA MET A 29 -6.96 -5.36 -8.32
C MET A 29 -8.41 -5.76 -8.62
N ALA A 30 -9.35 -5.52 -7.70
CA ALA A 30 -10.76 -5.85 -7.89
C ALA A 30 -11.37 -5.09 -9.08
N VAL A 31 -11.19 -3.77 -9.14
CA VAL A 31 -11.65 -2.95 -10.27
C VAL A 31 -10.97 -3.36 -11.56
N GLY A 32 -9.66 -3.63 -11.51
CA GLY A 32 -8.91 -4.07 -12.67
C GLY A 32 -9.39 -5.40 -13.24
N LEU A 33 -9.73 -6.35 -12.37
CA LEU A 33 -10.31 -7.63 -12.75
C LEU A 33 -11.69 -7.44 -13.40
N LEU A 34 -12.58 -6.69 -12.75
CA LEU A 34 -13.93 -6.43 -13.26
C LEU A 34 -13.89 -5.78 -14.66
N VAL A 35 -13.03 -4.78 -14.84
CA VAL A 35 -12.88 -4.11 -16.15
C VAL A 35 -12.28 -5.06 -17.18
N SER A 36 -11.31 -5.90 -16.82
CA SER A 36 -10.74 -6.89 -17.76
C SER A 36 -11.77 -7.91 -18.25
N ILE A 37 -12.69 -8.33 -17.39
CA ILE A 37 -13.79 -9.22 -17.76
C ILE A 37 -14.74 -8.49 -18.72
N PHE A 38 -15.09 -7.24 -18.42
CA PHE A 38 -15.95 -6.44 -19.27
C PHE A 38 -15.35 -6.22 -20.67
N GLN A 39 -14.05 -5.93 -20.74
CA GLN A 39 -13.31 -5.81 -22.00
C GLN A 39 -13.28 -7.12 -22.79
N ALA A 40 -13.11 -8.26 -22.11
CA ALA A 40 -13.11 -9.57 -22.75
C ALA A 40 -14.48 -9.95 -23.31
N VAL A 41 -15.57 -9.71 -22.55
CA VAL A 41 -16.94 -10.06 -22.95
C VAL A 41 -17.42 -9.18 -24.11
N THR A 42 -17.06 -7.89 -24.12
CA THR A 42 -17.48 -6.96 -25.17
C THR A 42 -16.55 -6.93 -26.38
N GLN A 43 -15.41 -7.64 -26.31
CA GLN A 43 -14.33 -7.60 -27.32
C GLN A 43 -13.72 -6.20 -27.56
N ILE A 44 -13.95 -5.25 -26.64
CA ILE A 44 -13.39 -3.89 -26.72
C ILE A 44 -12.07 -3.85 -25.94
N GLN A 45 -10.95 -3.81 -26.67
CA GLN A 45 -9.59 -3.75 -26.11
C GLN A 45 -9.00 -2.33 -26.17
N GLU A 46 -9.77 -1.36 -25.66
CA GLU A 46 -9.31 0.02 -25.55
C GLU A 46 -8.50 0.20 -24.27
N ALA A 47 -7.22 0.58 -24.41
CA ALA A 47 -6.31 0.75 -23.26
C ALA A 47 -6.79 1.80 -22.25
N THR A 48 -7.50 2.83 -22.71
CA THR A 48 -8.05 3.91 -21.88
C THR A 48 -9.19 3.43 -20.97
N LEU A 49 -10.06 2.54 -21.46
CA LEU A 49 -11.17 1.97 -20.68
C LEU A 49 -10.68 1.12 -19.52
N ALA A 50 -9.51 0.47 -19.65
CA ALA A 50 -8.88 -0.25 -18.54
C ALA A 50 -8.32 0.71 -17.49
N PHE A 51 -7.75 1.84 -17.90
CA PHE A 51 -6.94 2.69 -17.03
C PHE A 51 -7.79 3.63 -16.16
N VAL A 52 -8.78 4.32 -16.76
CA VAL A 52 -9.54 5.39 -16.09
C VAL A 52 -10.31 4.88 -14.86
N PRO A 53 -11.09 3.77 -14.92
CA PRO A 53 -11.82 3.29 -13.75
C PRO A 53 -10.91 2.89 -12.59
N LYS A 54 -9.75 2.27 -12.88
CA LYS A 54 -8.76 1.88 -11.86
C LYS A 54 -8.17 3.11 -11.17
N LEU A 55 -7.88 4.18 -11.93
CA LEU A 55 -7.35 5.42 -11.39
C LEU A 55 -8.35 6.10 -10.45
N ILE A 56 -9.62 6.20 -10.87
CA ILE A 56 -10.69 6.77 -10.03
C ILE A 56 -10.84 5.96 -8.74
N ALA A 57 -10.85 4.63 -8.84
CA ALA A 57 -10.94 3.76 -7.67
C ALA A 57 -9.74 3.97 -6.72
N ALA A 58 -8.51 4.06 -7.24
CA ALA A 58 -7.33 4.35 -6.43
C ALA A 58 -7.44 5.71 -5.73
N MET A 59 -7.90 6.75 -6.43
CA MET A 59 -8.10 8.09 -5.84
C MET A 59 -9.11 8.06 -4.69
N VAL A 60 -10.22 7.34 -4.84
CA VAL A 60 -11.22 7.19 -3.76
C VAL A 60 -10.61 6.50 -2.55
N VAL A 61 -9.81 5.44 -2.75
CA VAL A 61 -9.12 4.77 -1.64
C VAL A 61 -8.12 5.70 -0.98
N PHE A 62 -7.33 6.46 -1.73
CA PHE A 62 -6.42 7.43 -1.15
C PHE A 62 -7.15 8.55 -0.40
N ALA A 63 -8.32 8.97 -0.85
CA ALA A 63 -9.12 9.97 -0.13
C ALA A 63 -9.60 9.45 1.23
N VAL A 64 -9.99 8.17 1.31
CA VAL A 64 -10.54 7.58 2.53
C VAL A 64 -9.44 7.03 3.45
N ALA A 65 -8.52 6.23 2.92
CA ALA A 65 -7.45 5.57 3.67
C ALA A 65 -6.17 6.42 3.78
N GLY A 66 -6.00 7.46 2.96
CA GLY A 66 -4.80 8.29 2.93
C GLY A 66 -4.42 8.88 4.29
N PRO A 67 -5.33 9.53 5.05
CA PRO A 67 -5.01 10.05 6.38
C PRO A 67 -4.48 8.97 7.33
N TRP A 68 -5.10 7.80 7.32
CA TRP A 68 -4.67 6.66 8.13
C TRP A 68 -3.31 6.12 7.69
N MET A 69 -3.08 5.97 6.38
CA MET A 69 -1.79 5.53 5.82
C MET A 69 -0.65 6.45 6.25
N ILE A 70 -0.86 7.77 6.16
CA ILE A 70 0.14 8.77 6.56
C ILE A 70 0.39 8.72 8.07
N SER A 71 -0.65 8.69 8.90
CA SER A 71 -0.49 8.61 10.36
C SER A 71 0.32 7.37 10.79
N THR A 72 0.02 6.21 10.19
CA THR A 72 0.72 4.94 10.48
C THR A 72 2.20 5.01 10.09
N LEU A 73 2.51 5.62 8.95
CA LEU A 73 3.89 5.83 8.48
C LEU A 73 4.66 6.78 9.41
N VAL A 74 4.04 7.89 9.80
CA VAL A 74 4.64 8.87 10.70
C VAL A 74 4.92 8.25 12.07
N ASP A 75 3.96 7.48 12.62
CA ASP A 75 4.12 6.79 13.89
C ASP A 75 5.28 5.78 13.87
N TYR A 76 5.41 5.02 12.78
CA TYR A 76 6.52 4.09 12.61
C TYR A 76 7.88 4.80 12.53
N ILE A 77 7.96 5.88 11.75
CA ILE A 77 9.19 6.68 11.64
C ILE A 77 9.57 7.26 13.01
N ARG A 78 8.59 7.79 13.74
CA ARG A 78 8.79 8.35 15.07
C ARG A 78 9.36 7.31 16.04
N ARG A 79 8.72 6.14 16.13
CA ARG A 79 9.20 5.02 16.99
C ARG A 79 10.60 4.56 16.60
N THR A 80 10.86 4.49 15.30
CA THR A 80 12.19 4.10 14.79
C THR A 80 13.24 5.10 15.28
N ILE A 81 13.01 6.40 15.11
CA ILE A 81 13.93 7.45 15.55
C ILE A 81 14.11 7.44 17.07
N GLU A 82 13.02 7.32 17.84
CA GLU A 82 13.06 7.25 19.31
C GLU A 82 13.80 6.00 19.83
N SER A 83 13.83 4.92 19.05
CA SER A 83 14.58 3.71 19.40
C SER A 83 16.08 3.82 19.15
N ILE A 84 16.55 4.76 18.30
CA ILE A 84 17.97 4.88 17.93
C ILE A 84 18.90 5.05 19.16
N PRO A 85 18.62 5.93 20.14
CA PRO A 85 19.47 6.09 21.32
C PRO A 85 19.62 4.79 22.13
N SER A 86 18.55 3.99 22.23
CA SER A 86 18.57 2.70 22.95
C SER A 86 19.35 1.59 22.25
N VAL A 87 19.69 1.78 20.98
CA VAL A 87 20.42 0.80 20.16
C VAL A 87 21.92 1.15 20.08
N ILE A 88 22.28 2.39 20.39
CA ILE A 88 23.65 2.91 20.41
C ILE A 88 24.27 2.81 21.82
N GLY A 89 23.45 2.89 22.88
CA GLY A 89 23.86 2.60 24.27
C GLY A 89 23.91 1.11 24.58
#